data_AF-A0A351KC15-F1
#
_entry.id   AF-A0A351KC15-F1
#
_cell.length_a   1.000
_cell.length_b   1.000
_cell.length_c   1.000
_cell.angle_alpha   90.00
_cell.angle_beta   90.00
_cell.angle_gamma   90.00
#
_symmetry.space_group_name_H-M   'P 1'
#
loop_
_entity.id
_entity.type
_entity.pdbx_description
1 polymer ?
#
loop_
_entity_poly.entity_id
_entity_poly.type
_entity_poly.pdbx_seq_one_letter_code
_entity_poly.pdbx_strand_id
1 'polypeptide(L)'
;MGRISNTIALAKVSWKVLRKDRELLLLPVLSFLASIVVLALLWLPTLSAIDTSGLADESGDPGAVLIVVGVISAMAMSIISVFFNGALVAGAHERLSGGDPTVRSALGRALSRLSGLLPWAIITGTVGLILQAARERAGWMGRFVVNMVGMAWQTATFLVVPAIVIDDHGAVSGLKASAALLKRTWGENIAARVGFGLLGIVAIIPAVIVLFATGALGGAALVVGILLAVPYLALVVVVLTALNAVFQTALYLYATTGSVPAGFDDSNLQASFSTR
;
A
#
# COMPACT_ATOMS: atom_id res chain seq x y z
N MET A 1 -18.15 -16.19 -11.16
CA MET A 1 -18.54 -14.83 -11.58
C MET A 1 -18.85 -13.87 -10.40
N GLY A 2 -19.23 -14.34 -9.20
CA GLY A 2 -19.55 -13.43 -8.08
C GLY A 2 -18.40 -12.64 -7.42
N ARG A 3 -17.15 -13.15 -7.43
CA ARG A 3 -16.03 -12.55 -6.69
C ARG A 3 -15.53 -11.24 -7.31
N ILE A 4 -15.30 -11.24 -8.62
CA ILE A 4 -14.85 -10.06 -9.36
C ILE A 4 -15.94 -8.98 -9.34
N SER A 5 -17.21 -9.38 -9.46
CA SER A 5 -18.35 -8.47 -9.33
C SER A 5 -18.39 -7.78 -7.96
N ASN A 6 -18.10 -8.52 -6.88
CA ASN A 6 -18.06 -7.96 -5.52
C ASN A 6 -16.89 -6.98 -5.34
N THR A 7 -15.68 -7.33 -5.79
CA THR A 7 -14.53 -6.42 -5.77
C THR A 7 -14.80 -5.13 -6.55
N ILE A 8 -15.40 -5.23 -7.73
CA ILE A 8 -15.78 -4.05 -8.55
C ILE A 8 -16.84 -3.21 -7.83
N ALA A 9 -17.85 -3.85 -7.22
CA ALA A 9 -18.88 -3.14 -6.47
C ALA A 9 -18.28 -2.39 -5.26
N LEU A 10 -17.42 -3.04 -4.48
CA LEU A 10 -16.71 -2.42 -3.37
C LEU A 10 -15.83 -1.26 -3.83
N ALA A 11 -15.07 -1.43 -4.92
CA ALA A 11 -14.26 -0.36 -5.47
C ALA A 11 -15.10 0.83 -5.95
N LYS A 12 -16.27 0.59 -6.56
CA LYS A 12 -17.21 1.65 -6.95
C LYS A 12 -17.77 2.41 -5.74
N VAL A 13 -18.05 1.70 -4.65
CA VAL A 13 -18.54 2.32 -3.40
C VAL A 13 -17.44 3.13 -2.74
N SER A 14 -16.22 2.57 -2.59
CA SER A 14 -15.04 3.31 -2.13
C SER A 14 -14.77 4.54 -3.01
N TRP A 15 -14.96 4.42 -4.33
CA TRP A 15 -14.82 5.54 -5.27
C TRP A 15 -15.90 6.60 -5.07
N LYS A 16 -17.16 6.22 -4.79
CA LYS A 16 -18.24 7.15 -4.49
C LYS A 16 -17.94 7.96 -3.23
N VAL A 17 -17.36 7.33 -2.21
CA VAL A 17 -16.88 8.00 -0.99
C VAL A 17 -15.72 8.95 -1.33
N LEU A 18 -14.66 8.43 -1.96
CA LEU A 18 -13.46 9.19 -2.32
C LEU A 18 -13.72 10.37 -3.26
N ARG A 19 -14.70 10.24 -4.17
CA ARG A 19 -15.06 11.32 -5.11
C ARG A 19 -15.64 12.53 -4.40
N LYS A 20 -16.25 12.35 -3.22
CA LYS A 20 -16.75 13.47 -2.43
C LYS A 20 -15.62 14.27 -1.79
N ASP A 21 -14.49 13.63 -1.47
CA ASP A 21 -13.36 14.26 -0.78
C ASP A 21 -12.05 14.00 -1.54
N ARG A 22 -11.92 14.67 -2.70
CA ARG A 22 -10.74 14.52 -3.58
C ARG A 22 -9.45 14.97 -2.91
N GLU A 23 -9.54 15.76 -1.84
CA GLU A 23 -8.40 16.18 -1.03
C GLU A 23 -7.61 15.00 -0.46
N LEU A 24 -8.27 13.86 -0.18
CA LEU A 24 -7.59 12.66 0.31
C LEU A 24 -6.62 12.05 -0.71
N LEU A 25 -6.80 12.32 -2.02
CA LEU A 25 -5.87 11.90 -3.06
C LEU A 25 -4.51 12.62 -2.96
N LEU A 26 -4.46 13.77 -2.27
CA LEU A 26 -3.19 14.48 -2.05
C LEU A 26 -2.28 13.70 -1.10
N LEU A 27 -2.81 12.86 -0.21
CA LEU A 27 -2.00 12.08 0.73
C LEU A 27 -1.05 11.08 0.03
N PRO A 28 -1.51 10.23 -0.92
CA PRO A 28 -0.61 9.40 -1.72
C PRO A 28 0.41 10.22 -2.54
N VAL A 29 0.01 11.39 -3.05
CA VAL A 29 0.92 12.28 -3.80
C VAL A 29 2.02 12.82 -2.89
N LEU A 30 1.66 13.30 -1.70
CA LEU A 30 2.62 13.74 -0.69
C LEU A 30 3.54 12.60 -0.24
N SER A 31 3.01 11.39 -0.10
CA SER A 31 3.80 10.18 0.19
C SER A 31 4.85 9.93 -0.89
N PHE A 32 4.45 9.97 -2.16
CA PHE A 32 5.35 9.78 -3.30
C PHE A 32 6.44 10.87 -3.35
N LEU A 33 6.07 12.13 -3.17
CA LEU A 33 7.02 13.25 -3.14
C LEU A 33 8.00 13.12 -1.96
N ALA A 34 7.51 12.76 -0.78
CA ALA A 34 8.36 12.52 0.39
C ALA A 34 9.34 11.36 0.14
N SER A 35 8.90 10.26 -0.48
CA SER A 35 9.76 9.15 -0.86
C SER A 35 10.86 9.58 -1.85
N ILE A 36 10.54 10.38 -2.87
CA ILE A 36 11.54 10.91 -3.81
C ILE A 36 12.58 11.76 -3.08
N VAL A 37 12.13 12.70 -2.25
CA VAL A 37 13.03 13.60 -1.52
C VAL A 37 13.99 12.79 -0.65
N VAL A 38 13.48 11.80 0.10
CA VAL A 38 14.31 10.96 0.96
C VAL A 38 15.27 10.09 0.15
N LEU A 39 14.83 9.50 -0.95
CA LEU A 39 15.72 8.74 -1.84
C LEU A 39 16.82 9.64 -2.42
N ALA A 40 16.48 10.83 -2.88
CA ALA A 40 17.46 11.78 -3.41
C ALA A 40 18.50 12.17 -2.35
N LEU A 41 18.06 12.47 -1.12
CA LEU A 41 18.95 12.81 -0.01
C LEU A 41 19.89 11.67 0.38
N LEU A 42 19.45 10.41 0.25
CA LEU A 42 20.29 9.25 0.58
C LEU A 42 21.21 8.85 -0.58
N TRP A 43 20.70 8.83 -1.81
CA TRP A 43 21.41 8.26 -2.95
C TRP A 43 22.28 9.26 -3.70
N LEU A 44 21.93 10.55 -3.79
CA LEU A 44 22.77 11.53 -4.51
C LEU A 44 24.18 11.65 -3.88
N PRO A 45 24.33 11.79 -2.55
CA PRO A 45 25.66 11.84 -1.94
C PRO A 45 26.39 10.50 -2.07
N THR A 46 25.67 9.39 -1.87
CA THR A 46 26.24 8.03 -1.94
C THR A 46 26.83 7.75 -3.32
N LEU A 47 26.09 8.06 -4.39
CA LEU A 47 26.56 7.86 -5.77
C LEU A 47 27.69 8.83 -6.14
N SER A 48 27.70 10.05 -5.59
CA SER A 48 28.79 11.00 -5.84
C SER A 48 30.10 10.65 -5.12
N ALA A 49 30.03 9.89 -4.03
CA ALA A 49 31.16 9.49 -3.22
C ALA A 49 31.77 8.14 -3.64
N ILE A 50 31.06 7.38 -4.48
CA ILE A 50 31.58 6.11 -5.03
C ILE A 50 32.52 6.44 -6.18
N ASP A 51 33.79 6.10 -6.00
CA ASP A 51 34.78 6.18 -7.07
C ASP A 51 34.51 5.07 -8.10
N THR A 52 34.02 5.46 -9.28
CA THR A 52 33.68 4.53 -10.37
C THR A 52 34.90 3.79 -10.94
N SER A 53 36.12 4.17 -10.57
CA SER A 53 37.35 3.50 -10.99
C SER A 53 37.57 2.13 -10.32
N GLY A 54 36.96 1.88 -9.15
CA GLY A 54 37.04 0.60 -8.43
C GLY A 54 35.93 -0.41 -8.78
N LEU A 55 34.94 -0.03 -9.59
CA LEU A 55 33.83 -0.92 -10.01
C LEU A 55 34.25 -1.97 -11.05
N ALA A 56 35.50 -1.89 -11.53
CA ALA A 56 36.10 -2.86 -12.45
C ALA A 56 36.78 -4.04 -11.72
N ASP A 57 36.87 -4.01 -10.39
CA ASP A 57 37.40 -5.13 -9.62
C ASP A 57 36.27 -6.16 -9.43
N GLU A 58 36.39 -7.32 -10.09
CA GLU A 58 35.40 -8.42 -10.12
C GLU A 58 35.18 -9.12 -8.76
N SER A 59 35.48 -8.46 -7.64
CA SER A 59 35.06 -8.92 -6.31
C SER A 59 33.62 -8.45 -6.06
N GLY A 60 32.67 -9.33 -6.36
CA GLY A 60 31.22 -9.10 -6.29
C GLY A 60 30.62 -8.86 -4.90
N ASP A 61 31.26 -8.05 -4.05
CA ASP A 61 30.65 -7.55 -2.81
C ASP A 61 30.05 -6.17 -3.07
N PRO A 62 28.71 -6.00 -3.05
CA PRO A 62 28.11 -4.68 -3.00
C PRO A 62 28.71 -3.94 -1.80
N GLY A 63 29.57 -2.95 -2.05
CA GLY A 63 30.37 -2.33 -0.98
C GLY A 63 29.50 -1.99 0.22
N ALA A 64 29.95 -2.32 1.44
CA ALA A 64 29.14 -2.28 2.67
C ALA A 64 28.29 -1.00 2.84
N VAL A 65 28.78 0.13 2.32
CA VAL A 65 28.05 1.41 2.22
C VAL A 65 26.72 1.28 1.47
N LEU A 66 26.69 0.62 0.31
CA LEU A 66 25.48 0.38 -0.50
C LEU A 66 24.45 -0.46 0.25
N ILE A 67 24.89 -1.49 0.99
CA ILE A 67 24.00 -2.33 1.80
C ILE A 67 23.39 -1.48 2.92
N VAL A 68 24.19 -0.69 3.64
CA VAL A 68 23.72 0.17 4.73
C VAL A 68 22.74 1.22 4.20
N VAL A 69 23.08 1.92 3.11
CA VAL A 69 22.20 2.92 2.48
C VAL A 69 20.92 2.28 1.97
N GLY A 70 20.99 1.06 1.41
CA GLY A 70 19.83 0.28 0.99
C GLY A 70 18.89 -0.05 2.16
N VAL A 71 19.42 -0.51 3.29
CA VAL A 71 18.63 -0.81 4.50
C VAL A 71 17.99 0.45 5.07
N ILE A 72 18.73 1.55 5.16
CA ILE A 72 18.20 2.86 5.63
C ILE A 72 17.10 3.34 4.68
N SER A 73 17.31 3.23 3.37
CA SER A 73 16.30 3.59 2.36
C SER A 73 15.03 2.76 2.53
N ALA A 74 15.15 1.44 2.68
CA ALA A 74 14.01 0.55 2.88
C ALA A 74 13.23 0.89 4.15
N MET A 75 13.93 1.20 5.25
CA MET A 75 13.32 1.60 6.50
C MET A 75 12.57 2.94 6.37
N ALA A 76 13.21 3.92 5.74
CA ALA A 76 12.60 5.23 5.51
C ALA A 76 11.35 5.13 4.61
N MET A 77 11.40 4.31 3.55
CA MET A 77 10.22 4.07 2.71
C MET A 77 9.10 3.39 3.48
N SER A 78 9.42 2.43 4.36
CA SER A 78 8.42 1.80 5.23
C SER A 78 7.74 2.82 6.14
N ILE A 79 8.53 3.70 6.78
CA ILE A 79 8.01 4.78 7.65
C ILE A 79 7.08 5.72 6.88
N ILE A 80 7.53 6.22 5.73
CA ILE A 80 6.72 7.12 4.89
C ILE A 80 5.43 6.41 4.47
N SER A 81 5.53 5.20 3.93
CA SER A 81 4.37 4.44 3.45
C SER A 81 3.35 4.19 4.56
N VAL A 82 3.79 3.74 5.74
CA VAL A 82 2.90 3.45 6.87
C VAL A 82 2.27 4.72 7.42
N PHE A 83 3.03 5.81 7.54
CA PHE A 83 2.52 7.08 8.04
C PHE A 83 1.41 7.65 7.12
N PHE A 84 1.66 7.72 5.82
CA PHE A 84 0.67 8.24 4.87
C PHE A 84 -0.52 7.30 4.67
N ASN A 85 -0.33 5.99 4.78
CA ASN A 85 -1.45 5.05 4.86
C ASN A 85 -2.28 5.29 6.14
N GLY A 86 -1.63 5.54 7.28
CA GLY A 86 -2.30 5.94 8.51
C GLY A 86 -3.13 7.22 8.36
N ALA A 87 -2.59 8.23 7.67
CA ALA A 87 -3.32 9.46 7.35
C ALA A 87 -4.53 9.20 6.43
N LEU A 88 -4.37 8.37 5.39
CA LEU A 88 -5.48 7.98 4.52
C LEU A 88 -6.58 7.25 5.30
N VAL A 89 -6.20 6.32 6.17
CA VAL A 89 -7.13 5.59 7.04
C VAL A 89 -7.85 6.54 8.00
N ALA A 90 -7.14 7.53 8.56
CA ALA A 90 -7.72 8.55 9.41
C ALA A 90 -8.78 9.40 8.69
N GLY A 91 -8.45 9.92 7.50
CA GLY A 91 -9.37 10.69 6.67
C GLY A 91 -10.56 9.87 6.17
N ALA A 92 -10.33 8.62 5.77
CA ALA A 92 -11.40 7.69 5.44
C ALA A 92 -12.33 7.45 6.62
N HIS A 93 -11.78 7.29 7.83
CA HIS A 93 -12.60 7.06 9.02
C HIS A 93 -13.41 8.30 9.41
N GLU A 94 -12.83 9.49 9.34
CA GLU A 94 -13.54 10.76 9.54
C GLU A 94 -14.74 10.86 8.59
N ARG A 95 -14.54 10.57 7.30
CA ARG A 95 -15.61 10.58 6.30
C ARG A 95 -16.69 9.55 6.56
N LEU A 96 -16.30 8.30 6.84
CA LEU A 96 -17.23 7.19 7.09
C LEU A 96 -18.01 7.36 8.40
N SER A 97 -17.54 8.24 9.29
CA SER A 97 -18.23 8.63 10.52
C SER A 97 -19.11 9.88 10.35
N GLY A 98 -19.27 10.39 9.12
CA GLY A 98 -20.11 11.55 8.80
C GLY A 98 -19.40 12.90 8.86
N GLY A 99 -18.10 12.94 9.11
CA GLY A 99 -17.29 14.16 9.11
C GLY A 99 -16.87 14.63 7.71
N ASP A 100 -16.09 15.71 7.69
CA ASP A 100 -15.55 16.35 6.49
C ASP A 100 -14.01 16.28 6.51
N PRO A 101 -13.41 15.29 5.83
CA PRO A 101 -11.98 15.04 5.95
C PRO A 101 -11.15 16.08 5.19
N THR A 102 -10.10 16.57 5.82
CA THR A 102 -9.10 17.44 5.19
C THR A 102 -7.72 16.79 5.24
N VAL A 103 -6.79 17.22 4.38
CA VAL A 103 -5.38 16.77 4.46
C VAL A 103 -4.80 17.07 5.85
N ARG A 104 -5.16 18.22 6.43
CA ARG A 104 -4.69 18.64 7.75
C ARG A 104 -5.24 17.76 8.87
N SER A 105 -6.54 17.45 8.87
CA SER A 105 -7.15 16.59 9.90
C SER A 105 -6.58 15.16 9.82
N ALA A 106 -6.44 14.63 8.60
CA ALA A 106 -5.85 13.32 8.34
C ALA A 106 -4.39 13.22 8.82
N LEU A 107 -3.53 14.18 8.45
CA LEU A 107 -2.15 14.23 8.91
C LEU A 107 -2.04 14.45 10.42
N GLY A 108 -2.85 15.35 10.98
CA GLY A 108 -2.88 15.62 12.42
C GLY A 108 -3.21 14.37 13.23
N ARG A 109 -4.19 13.58 12.77
CA ARG A 109 -4.59 12.32 13.42
C ARG A 109 -3.57 11.20 13.22
N ALA A 110 -2.87 11.15 12.08
CA ALA A 110 -1.74 10.23 11.91
C ALA A 110 -0.57 10.61 12.84
N LEU A 111 -0.28 11.90 13.00
CA LEU A 111 0.76 12.42 13.88
C LEU A 111 0.47 12.09 15.35
N SER A 112 -0.78 12.19 15.81
CA SER A 112 -1.14 11.78 17.17
C SER A 112 -1.00 10.28 17.43
N ARG A 113 -0.83 9.46 16.38
CA ARG A 113 -0.70 8.00 16.43
C ARG A 113 0.71 7.52 16.07
N LEU A 114 1.71 8.40 16.07
CA LEU A 114 3.10 8.06 15.74
C LEU A 114 3.68 6.97 16.65
N SER A 115 3.29 6.95 17.93
CA SER A 115 3.72 5.92 18.90
C SER A 115 3.34 4.50 18.47
N GLY A 116 2.24 4.33 17.74
CA GLY A 116 1.84 3.06 17.14
C GLY A 116 2.39 2.86 15.73
N LEU A 117 2.34 3.90 14.89
CA LEU A 117 2.72 3.81 13.47
C LEU A 117 4.22 3.64 13.24
N LEU A 118 5.10 4.31 14.01
CA LEU A 118 6.54 4.21 13.81
C LEU A 118 7.09 2.81 14.11
N PRO A 119 6.80 2.19 15.29
CA PRO A 119 7.25 0.81 15.52
C PRO A 119 6.62 -0.17 14.53
N TRP A 120 5.39 0.08 14.09
CA TRP A 120 4.74 -0.73 13.07
C TRP A 120 5.45 -0.65 11.71
N ALA A 121 5.89 0.54 11.32
CA ALA A 121 6.69 0.74 10.12
C ALA A 121 8.03 0.00 10.19
N ILE A 122 8.67 0.00 11.36
CA ILE A 122 9.93 -0.73 11.56
C ILE A 122 9.72 -2.23 11.40
N ILE A 123 8.66 -2.79 12.02
CA ILE A 123 8.29 -4.21 11.86
C ILE A 123 8.02 -4.52 10.38
N THR A 124 7.21 -3.70 9.71
CA THR A 124 6.84 -3.91 8.30
C THR A 124 8.05 -3.87 7.37
N GLY A 125 8.95 -2.89 7.58
CA GLY A 125 10.17 -2.74 6.81
C GLY A 125 11.13 -3.91 7.03
N THR A 126 11.27 -4.35 8.29
CA THR A 126 12.13 -5.48 8.67
C THR A 126 11.62 -6.79 8.06
N VAL A 127 10.32 -7.07 8.15
CA VAL A 127 9.71 -8.25 7.51
C VAL A 127 9.86 -8.19 6.00
N GLY A 128 9.71 -7.01 5.39
CA GLY A 128 9.97 -6.80 3.97
C GLY A 128 11.39 -7.19 3.57
N LEU A 129 12.40 -6.70 4.30
CA LEU A 129 13.81 -7.03 4.08
C LEU A 129 14.08 -8.53 4.28
N ILE A 130 13.52 -9.15 5.32
CA ILE A 130 13.68 -10.59 5.58
C ILE A 130 13.07 -11.42 4.45
N LEU A 131 11.85 -11.08 3.99
CA LEU A 131 11.21 -11.79 2.89
C LEU A 131 11.99 -11.60 1.58
N GLN A 132 12.55 -10.42 1.35
CA GLN A 132 13.40 -10.16 0.19
C GLN A 132 14.68 -11.00 0.22
N ALA A 133 15.41 -10.98 1.34
CA ALA A 133 16.63 -11.76 1.51
C ALA A 133 16.35 -13.28 1.38
N ALA A 134 15.23 -13.76 1.93
CA ALA A 134 14.80 -15.14 1.77
C ALA A 134 14.49 -15.49 0.31
N ARG A 135 13.88 -14.56 -0.44
CA ARG A 135 13.54 -14.74 -1.86
C ARG A 135 14.78 -14.82 -2.76
N GLU A 136 15.79 -14.00 -2.47
CA GLU A 136 17.05 -13.95 -3.22
C GLU A 136 17.87 -15.23 -3.03
N ARG A 137 17.83 -15.82 -1.83
CA ARG A 137 18.53 -17.07 -1.50
C ARG A 137 17.76 -18.34 -1.88
N ALA A 138 16.48 -18.21 -2.23
CA ALA A 138 15.62 -19.34 -2.53
C ALA A 138 15.66 -19.75 -4.02
N GLY A 139 15.73 -21.06 -4.26
CA GLY A 139 15.39 -21.64 -5.56
C GLY A 139 13.91 -21.43 -5.94
N TRP A 140 13.50 -21.85 -7.13
CA TRP A 140 12.15 -21.60 -7.65
C TRP A 140 11.02 -22.08 -6.72
N MET A 141 11.16 -23.27 -6.12
CA MET A 141 10.27 -23.79 -5.07
C MET A 141 10.21 -22.89 -3.84
N GLY A 142 11.37 -22.50 -3.31
CA GLY A 142 11.44 -21.68 -2.10
C GLY A 142 10.83 -20.29 -2.33
N ARG A 143 11.02 -19.72 -3.53
CA ARG A 143 10.40 -18.44 -3.92
C ARG A 143 8.88 -18.51 -3.88
N PHE A 144 8.28 -19.63 -4.29
CA PHE A 144 6.84 -19.84 -4.20
C PHE A 144 6.38 -19.84 -2.73
N VAL A 145 7.06 -20.58 -1.86
CA VAL A 145 6.76 -20.62 -0.41
C VAL A 145 6.90 -19.24 0.24
N VAL A 146 8.00 -18.51 -0.02
CA VAL A 146 8.22 -17.15 0.50
C VAL A 146 7.12 -16.20 0.04
N ASN A 147 6.65 -16.31 -1.21
CA ASN A 147 5.55 -15.50 -1.71
C ASN A 147 4.22 -15.83 -1.00
N MET A 148 3.96 -17.10 -0.69
CA MET A 148 2.78 -17.49 0.10
C MET A 148 2.84 -16.94 1.53
N VAL A 149 4.01 -17.01 2.17
CA VAL A 149 4.22 -16.40 3.50
C VAL A 149 4.01 -14.88 3.43
N GLY A 150 4.50 -14.21 2.38
CA GLY A 150 4.25 -12.79 2.15
C GLY A 150 2.77 -12.46 1.99
N MET A 151 2.02 -13.26 1.24
CA MET A 151 0.57 -13.09 1.10
C MET A 151 -0.18 -13.30 2.42
N ALA A 152 0.21 -14.34 3.19
CA ALA A 152 -0.36 -14.59 4.51
C ALA A 152 -0.07 -13.43 5.47
N TRP A 153 1.15 -12.89 5.45
CA TRP A 153 1.55 -11.72 6.22
C TRP A 153 0.72 -10.49 5.84
N GLN A 154 0.64 -10.14 4.55
CA GLN A 154 -0.18 -9.01 4.08
C GLN A 154 -1.63 -9.13 4.51
N THR A 155 -2.17 -10.35 4.50
CA THR A 155 -3.54 -10.58 4.92
C THR A 155 -3.69 -10.43 6.43
N ALA A 156 -2.85 -11.07 7.23
CA ALA A 156 -2.87 -10.99 8.69
C ALA A 156 -2.68 -9.55 9.21
N THR A 157 -1.95 -8.73 8.46
CA THR A 157 -1.62 -7.35 8.82
C THR A 157 -2.56 -6.31 8.22
N PHE A 158 -3.54 -6.76 7.43
CA PHE A 158 -4.41 -5.88 6.66
C PHE A 158 -5.21 -4.90 7.54
N LEU A 159 -5.52 -5.23 8.79
CA LEU A 159 -6.31 -4.36 9.68
C LEU A 159 -5.47 -3.64 10.75
N VAL A 160 -4.14 -3.74 10.69
CA VAL A 160 -3.27 -3.19 11.73
C VAL A 160 -3.26 -1.67 11.74
N VAL A 161 -3.15 -1.04 10.57
CA VAL A 161 -3.13 0.43 10.47
C VAL A 161 -4.46 1.04 10.99
N PRO A 162 -5.65 0.56 10.59
CA PRO A 162 -6.91 0.96 11.22
C PRO A 162 -6.94 0.75 12.73
N ALA A 163 -6.47 -0.40 13.23
CA ALA A 163 -6.43 -0.67 14.66
C ALA A 163 -5.58 0.35 15.43
N ILE A 164 -4.44 0.76 14.86
CA ILE A 164 -3.57 1.80 15.43
C ILE A 164 -4.24 3.17 15.35
N VAL A 165 -4.78 3.53 14.19
CA VAL A 165 -5.25 4.90 13.93
C VAL A 165 -6.57 5.20 14.64
N ILE A 166 -7.50 4.25 14.59
CA ILE A 166 -8.87 4.40 15.07
C ILE A 166 -8.93 4.13 16.57
N ASP A 167 -8.38 2.99 17.01
CA ASP A 167 -8.51 2.49 18.39
C ASP A 167 -7.25 2.68 19.26
N ASP A 168 -6.24 3.41 18.76
CA ASP A 168 -5.00 3.74 19.48
C ASP A 168 -4.17 2.51 19.92
N HIS A 169 -4.26 1.42 19.18
CA HIS A 169 -3.38 0.30 19.44
C HIS A 169 -1.91 0.64 19.14
N GLY A 170 -0.99 0.05 19.91
CA GLY A 170 0.43 0.00 19.54
C GLY A 170 0.68 -1.03 18.44
N ALA A 171 1.89 -1.07 17.87
CA ALA A 171 2.20 -1.94 16.74
C ALA A 171 1.88 -3.43 16.97
N VAL A 172 2.29 -3.98 18.13
CA VAL A 172 2.09 -5.40 18.46
C VAL A 172 0.63 -5.69 18.85
N SER A 173 0.00 -4.80 19.63
CA SER A 173 -1.41 -4.98 19.99
C SER A 173 -2.33 -4.81 18.79
N GLY A 174 -2.02 -3.91 17.86
CA GLY A 174 -2.70 -3.74 16.59
C GLY A 174 -2.57 -4.97 15.69
N LEU A 175 -1.39 -5.60 15.64
CA LEU A 175 -1.20 -6.89 14.97
C LEU A 175 -2.09 -7.99 15.55
N LYS A 176 -2.13 -8.11 16.89
CA LYS A 176 -3.00 -9.07 17.57
C LYS A 176 -4.48 -8.80 17.30
N ALA A 177 -4.90 -7.54 17.35
CA ALA A 177 -6.26 -7.12 17.05
C ALA A 177 -6.66 -7.46 15.60
N SER A 178 -5.79 -7.12 14.63
CA SER A 178 -5.97 -7.46 13.21
C SER A 178 -6.16 -8.97 13.00
N ALA A 179 -5.26 -9.79 13.57
CA ALA A 179 -5.34 -11.23 13.48
C ALA A 179 -6.62 -11.80 14.13
N ALA A 180 -7.02 -11.27 15.29
CA ALA A 180 -8.25 -11.69 15.97
C ALA A 180 -9.51 -11.34 15.16
N LEU A 181 -9.58 -10.12 14.60
CA LEU A 181 -10.69 -9.68 13.76
C LEU A 181 -10.79 -10.52 12.48
N LEU A 182 -9.67 -10.80 11.82
CA LEU A 182 -9.64 -11.67 10.64
C LEU A 182 -10.06 -13.09 10.98
N LYS A 183 -9.56 -13.66 12.07
CA LYS A 183 -9.96 -15.00 12.52
C LYS A 183 -11.46 -15.08 12.80
N ARG A 184 -12.03 -14.08 13.48
CA ARG A 184 -13.46 -14.02 13.82
C ARG A 184 -14.34 -13.84 12.60
N THR A 185 -13.92 -12.98 11.68
CA THR A 185 -14.80 -12.46 10.64
C THR A 185 -14.60 -13.21 9.31
N TRP A 186 -13.41 -13.77 9.06
CA TRP A 186 -13.00 -14.32 7.75
C TRP A 186 -12.60 -15.81 7.79
N GLY A 187 -12.51 -16.45 8.98
CA GLY A 187 -12.37 -17.91 9.15
C GLY A 187 -11.24 -18.57 8.33
N GLU A 188 -11.41 -19.80 7.84
CA GLU A 188 -10.46 -20.45 6.92
C GLU A 188 -10.54 -19.92 5.47
N ASN A 189 -11.54 -19.09 5.15
CA ASN A 189 -11.80 -18.56 3.81
C ASN A 189 -11.01 -17.27 3.48
N ILE A 190 -10.02 -16.93 4.31
CA ILE A 190 -9.24 -15.68 4.30
C ILE A 190 -8.52 -15.43 2.96
N ALA A 191 -8.04 -16.49 2.29
CA ALA A 191 -7.10 -16.38 1.17
C ALA A 191 -7.68 -15.76 -0.12
N ALA A 192 -8.97 -15.43 -0.15
CA ALA A 192 -9.72 -15.51 -1.40
C ALA A 192 -10.68 -14.32 -1.65
N ARG A 193 -10.54 -13.22 -0.89
CA ARG A 193 -11.53 -12.11 -0.85
C ARG A 193 -10.98 -10.71 -1.14
N VAL A 194 -9.68 -10.51 -1.31
CA VAL A 194 -9.11 -9.18 -1.62
C VAL A 194 -8.65 -9.12 -3.08
N GLY A 195 -9.48 -8.55 -3.94
CA GLY A 195 -9.25 -8.47 -5.40
C GLY A 195 -8.69 -7.15 -5.92
N PHE A 196 -8.16 -6.25 -5.07
CA PHE A 196 -7.60 -4.99 -5.55
C PHE A 196 -6.41 -5.19 -6.50
N GLY A 197 -5.65 -6.29 -6.33
CA GLY A 197 -4.56 -6.64 -7.26
C GLY A 197 -5.06 -6.83 -8.70
N LEU A 198 -6.21 -7.49 -8.90
CA LEU A 198 -6.79 -7.67 -10.23
C LEU A 198 -7.28 -6.34 -10.82
N LEU A 199 -7.88 -5.47 -10.00
CA LEU A 199 -8.25 -4.12 -10.42
C LEU A 199 -7.01 -3.31 -10.84
N GLY A 200 -5.90 -3.44 -10.12
CA GLY A 200 -4.63 -2.83 -10.48
C GLY A 200 -4.10 -3.32 -11.83
N ILE A 201 -4.11 -4.65 -12.06
CA ILE A 201 -3.70 -5.24 -13.34
C ILE A 201 -4.54 -4.65 -14.49
N VAL A 202 -5.87 -4.63 -14.34
CA VAL A 202 -6.77 -4.09 -15.38
C VAL A 202 -6.55 -2.59 -15.60
N ALA A 203 -6.33 -1.83 -14.53
CA ALA A 203 -6.08 -0.39 -14.60
C ALA A 203 -4.74 -0.03 -15.27
N ILE A 204 -3.77 -0.95 -15.33
CA ILE A 204 -2.47 -0.72 -15.98
C ILE A 204 -2.53 -0.99 -17.50
N ILE A 205 -3.50 -1.79 -17.98
CA ILE A 205 -3.62 -2.20 -19.39
C ILE A 205 -3.55 -1.01 -20.37
N PRO A 206 -4.27 0.12 -20.17
CA PRO A 206 -4.20 1.24 -21.11
C PRO A 206 -2.79 1.82 -21.25
N ALA A 207 -2.02 1.91 -20.16
CA ALA A 207 -0.64 2.38 -20.21
C ALA A 207 0.25 1.43 -21.01
N VAL A 208 0.08 0.11 -20.83
CA VAL A 208 0.82 -0.91 -21.58
C VAL A 208 0.51 -0.83 -23.07
N ILE A 209 -0.77 -0.67 -23.43
CA ILE A 209 -1.19 -0.51 -24.83
C ILE A 209 -0.55 0.73 -25.45
N VAL A 210 -0.58 1.87 -24.76
CA VAL A 210 0.04 3.11 -25.23
C VAL A 210 1.54 2.92 -25.44
N LEU A 211 2.25 2.39 -24.44
CA LEU A 211 3.71 2.17 -24.53
C LEU A 211 4.08 1.21 -25.66
N PHE A 212 3.34 0.12 -25.83
CA PHE A 212 3.57 -0.84 -26.90
C PHE A 212 3.32 -0.22 -28.28
N ALA A 213 2.19 0.48 -28.46
CA ALA A 213 1.83 1.13 -29.71
C ALA A 213 2.85 2.21 -30.09
N THR A 214 3.25 3.07 -29.15
CA THR A 214 4.23 4.12 -29.41
C THR A 214 5.65 3.57 -29.59
N GLY A 215 6.00 2.49 -28.89
CA GLY A 215 7.30 1.84 -29.04
C GLY A 215 7.48 1.23 -30.43
N ALA A 216 6.41 0.67 -30.99
CA ALA A 216 6.41 0.14 -32.37
C ALA A 216 6.58 1.24 -33.44
N LEU A 217 6.27 2.50 -33.11
CA LEU A 217 6.35 3.66 -34.02
C LEU A 217 7.72 4.36 -34.00
N GLY A 218 8.64 3.94 -33.13
CA GLY A 218 10.02 4.46 -33.05
C GLY A 218 10.28 5.39 -31.87
N GLY A 219 11.54 5.83 -31.72
CA GLY A 219 12.05 6.49 -30.50
C GLY A 219 11.31 7.79 -30.13
N ALA A 220 11.01 8.66 -31.10
CA ALA A 220 10.29 9.89 -30.84
C ALA A 220 8.85 9.65 -30.37
N ALA A 221 8.16 8.67 -30.97
CA ALA A 221 6.82 8.27 -30.55
C ALA A 221 6.84 7.65 -29.14
N LEU A 222 7.85 6.81 -28.83
CA LEU A 222 8.03 6.22 -27.51
C LEU A 222 8.15 7.28 -26.41
N VAL A 223 8.87 8.39 -26.66
CA VAL A 223 8.94 9.50 -25.70
C VAL A 223 7.56 10.06 -25.39
N VAL A 224 6.73 10.29 -26.42
CA VAL A 224 5.33 10.74 -26.23
C VAL A 224 4.53 9.70 -25.44
N GLY A 225 4.70 8.41 -25.74
CA GLY A 225 4.06 7.33 -25.00
C GLY A 225 4.42 7.32 -23.52
N ILE A 226 5.70 7.52 -23.18
CA ILE A 226 6.18 7.62 -21.80
C ILE A 226 5.59 8.85 -21.11
N LEU A 227 5.56 10.01 -21.77
CA LEU A 227 5.00 11.26 -21.23
C LEU A 227 3.49 11.13 -20.91
N LEU A 228 2.76 10.26 -21.61
CA LEU A 228 1.35 9.98 -21.33
C LEU A 228 1.17 8.86 -20.29
N ALA A 229 1.95 7.78 -20.41
CA ALA A 229 1.79 6.59 -19.58
C ALA A 229 2.21 6.84 -18.13
N VAL A 230 3.29 7.60 -17.88
CA VAL A 230 3.81 7.82 -16.52
C VAL A 230 2.82 8.59 -15.64
N PRO A 231 2.28 9.76 -16.06
CA PRO A 231 1.28 10.48 -15.26
C PRO A 231 0.00 9.66 -15.04
N TYR A 232 -0.43 8.89 -16.06
CA TYR A 232 -1.57 8.00 -15.94
C TYR A 232 -1.34 6.90 -14.90
N LEU A 233 -0.18 6.23 -14.94
CA LEU A 233 0.18 5.20 -13.97
C LEU A 233 0.28 5.78 -12.55
N ALA A 234 0.85 6.97 -12.41
CA ALA A 234 0.89 7.68 -11.14
C ALA A 234 -0.52 7.94 -10.59
N LEU A 235 -1.45 8.42 -11.43
CA LEU A 235 -2.84 8.62 -11.06
C LEU A 235 -3.52 7.30 -10.65
N VAL A 236 -3.30 6.22 -11.40
CA VAL A 236 -3.84 4.89 -11.08
C VAL A 236 -3.36 4.44 -9.70
N VAL A 237 -2.06 4.58 -9.40
CA VAL A 237 -1.49 4.20 -8.09
C VAL A 237 -2.07 5.04 -6.96
N VAL A 238 -2.20 6.37 -7.14
CA VAL A 238 -2.80 7.28 -6.16
C VAL A 238 -4.24 6.87 -5.85
N VAL A 239 -5.05 6.60 -6.88
CA VAL A 239 -6.45 6.20 -6.75
C VAL A 239 -6.57 4.84 -6.06
N LEU A 240 -5.80 3.83 -6.49
CA LEU A 240 -5.87 2.49 -5.91
C LEU A 240 -5.45 2.48 -4.44
N THR A 241 -4.41 3.24 -4.08
CA THR A 241 -3.96 3.38 -2.68
C THR A 241 -5.06 3.98 -1.81
N ALA A 242 -5.71 5.07 -2.27
CA ALA A 242 -6.80 5.70 -1.54
C ALA A 242 -8.05 4.80 -1.45
N LEU A 243 -8.43 4.12 -2.53
CA LEU A 243 -9.53 3.16 -2.53
C LEU A 243 -9.29 2.00 -1.56
N ASN A 244 -8.06 1.48 -1.53
CA ASN A 244 -7.67 0.43 -0.60
C ASN A 244 -7.77 0.90 0.85
N ALA A 245 -7.31 2.12 1.17
CA ALA A 245 -7.42 2.67 2.51
C ALA A 245 -8.89 2.86 2.94
N VAL A 246 -9.75 3.41 2.07
CA VAL A 246 -11.20 3.56 2.35
C VAL A 246 -11.84 2.20 2.60
N PHE A 247 -11.54 1.21 1.75
CA PHE A 247 -12.05 -0.15 1.92
C PHE A 247 -11.54 -0.79 3.22
N GLN A 248 -10.25 -0.68 3.51
CA GLN A 248 -9.61 -1.20 4.71
C GLN A 248 -10.25 -0.60 5.97
N THR A 249 -10.52 0.70 5.98
CA THR A 249 -11.22 1.39 7.07
C THR A 249 -12.67 0.93 7.20
N ALA A 250 -13.42 0.86 6.10
CA ALA A 250 -14.80 0.39 6.12
C ALA A 250 -14.90 -1.05 6.64
N LEU A 251 -13.95 -1.90 6.24
CA LEU A 251 -13.84 -3.27 6.69
C LEU A 251 -13.56 -3.35 8.19
N TYR A 252 -12.66 -2.50 8.68
CA TYR A 252 -12.34 -2.41 10.10
C TYR A 252 -13.57 -2.02 10.93
N LEU A 253 -14.24 -0.93 10.54
CA LEU A 253 -15.43 -0.43 11.23
C LEU A 253 -16.52 -1.50 11.30
N TYR A 254 -16.84 -2.14 10.17
CA TYR A 254 -17.81 -3.22 10.17
C TYR A 254 -17.39 -4.39 11.08
N ALA A 255 -16.11 -4.77 11.05
CA ALA A 255 -15.61 -5.88 11.86
C ALA A 255 -15.64 -5.58 13.36
N THR A 256 -15.55 -4.32 13.78
CA THR A 256 -15.58 -3.91 15.19
C THR A 256 -16.99 -3.56 15.69
N THR A 257 -17.79 -2.82 14.91
CA THR A 257 -19.11 -2.32 15.32
C THR A 257 -20.27 -3.22 14.90
N GLY A 258 -20.09 -4.07 13.88
CA GLY A 258 -21.15 -4.88 13.28
C GLY A 258 -22.15 -4.06 12.44
N SER A 259 -21.95 -2.74 12.30
CA SER A 259 -22.80 -1.85 11.50
C SER A 259 -22.14 -1.49 10.17
N VAL A 260 -22.96 -1.27 9.15
CA VAL A 260 -22.49 -0.80 7.84
C VAL A 260 -22.10 0.68 7.98
N PRO A 261 -20.85 1.07 7.64
CA PRO A 261 -20.43 2.47 7.70
C PRO A 261 -21.17 3.36 6.70
N ALA A 262 -21.32 4.64 7.01
CA ALA A 262 -22.03 5.58 6.16
C ALA A 262 -21.41 5.63 4.75
N GLY A 263 -22.25 5.56 3.70
CA GLY A 263 -21.80 5.56 2.31
C GLY A 263 -21.55 4.16 1.73
N PHE A 264 -21.62 3.12 2.56
CA PHE A 264 -21.63 1.72 2.13
C PHE A 264 -23.02 1.06 2.26
N ASP A 265 -24.08 1.86 2.46
CA ASP A 265 -25.45 1.39 2.73
C ASP A 265 -26.03 0.51 1.60
N ASP A 266 -25.73 0.83 0.34
CA ASP A 266 -26.14 0.05 -0.85
C ASP A 266 -25.13 -1.04 -1.25
N SER A 267 -24.06 -1.21 -0.47
CA SER A 267 -22.98 -2.13 -0.81
C SER A 267 -23.26 -3.53 -0.28
N ASN A 268 -22.90 -4.54 -1.06
CA ASN A 268 -22.95 -5.94 -0.60
C ASN A 268 -21.79 -6.26 0.36
N LEU A 269 -21.41 -5.32 1.24
CA LEU A 269 -20.41 -5.53 2.29
C LEU A 269 -20.75 -6.80 3.07
N GLN A 270 -22.03 -7.01 3.41
CA GLN A 270 -22.52 -8.24 4.06
C GLN A 270 -22.13 -9.51 3.29
N ALA A 271 -22.20 -9.53 1.95
CA ALA A 271 -21.74 -10.68 1.16
C ALA A 271 -20.21 -10.88 1.20
N SER A 272 -19.45 -9.81 1.45
CA SER A 272 -18.00 -9.91 1.72
C SER A 272 -17.73 -10.57 3.07
N PHE A 273 -18.69 -10.52 4.00
CA PHE A 273 -18.63 -11.10 5.34
C PHE A 273 -19.43 -12.41 5.53
N SER A 274 -20.33 -12.77 4.61
CA SER A 274 -21.09 -14.01 4.74
C SER A 274 -20.21 -15.22 4.41
N THR A 275 -19.97 -16.04 5.43
CA THR A 275 -19.65 -17.46 5.29
C THR A 275 -20.86 -18.12 4.65
N ARG A 276 -20.69 -18.70 3.45
CA ARG A 276 -21.54 -19.84 3.10
C ARG A 276 -20.81 -21.08 3.58
#